data_AF-A0A661JRP9-F1
#
_entry.id   AF-A0A661JRP9-F1
#
_cell.length_a   1.000
_cell.length_b   1.000
_cell.length_c   1.000
_cell.angle_alpha   90.00
_cell.angle_beta   90.00
_cell.angle_gamma   90.00
#
_symmetry.space_group_name_H-M   'P 1'
#
loop_
_entity.id
_entity.type
_entity.pdbx_description
1 polymer ?
#
loop_
_entity_poly.entity_id
_entity_poly.type
_entity_poly.pdbx_seq_one_letter_code
_entity_poly.pdbx_strand_id
1 'polypeptide(L)'
;MTDKKIVSIVKGERPFTAHKVDDMVIKAVELAGGLSRKIRPGDNVVIKPNLFAPYPPPVSVDRKVIASVVRLAKELGADKVTVIDGVSVGTLMKRINLY
;
A
#
# COMPACT_ATOMS: atom_id res chain seq x y z
N MET A 1 -21.85 -20.70 -6.71
CA MET A 1 -21.16 -19.74 -5.84
C MET A 1 -19.81 -19.44 -6.48
N THR A 2 -19.68 -18.28 -7.11
CA THR A 2 -18.43 -17.88 -7.80
C THR A 2 -17.33 -17.69 -6.75
N ASP A 3 -16.19 -18.35 -6.98
CA ASP A 3 -14.99 -18.28 -6.16
C ASP A 3 -14.53 -16.83 -6.05
N LYS A 4 -14.91 -16.17 -4.95
CA LYS A 4 -14.68 -14.74 -4.73
C LYS A 4 -13.21 -14.56 -4.40
N LYS A 5 -12.42 -14.24 -5.42
CA LYS A 5 -11.03 -13.83 -5.22
C LYS A 5 -11.01 -12.60 -4.30
N ILE A 6 -10.53 -12.80 -3.07
CA ILE A 6 -10.49 -11.81 -1.99
C ILE A 6 -9.32 -10.83 -2.12
N VAL A 7 -8.35 -11.11 -2.99
CA VAL A 7 -7.11 -10.34 -3.15
C VAL A 7 -6.73 -10.20 -4.62
N SER A 8 -6.01 -9.12 -4.94
CA SER A 8 -5.35 -8.91 -6.23
C SER A 8 -3.84 -9.03 -6.07
N ILE A 9 -3.17 -9.70 -7.03
CA ILE A 9 -1.71 -9.83 -7.07
C ILE A 9 -1.25 -9.55 -8.49
N VAL A 10 -0.36 -8.59 -8.65
CA VAL A 10 0.28 -8.27 -9.93
C VAL A 10 1.77 -8.60 -9.83
N LYS A 11 2.25 -9.43 -10.76
CA LYS A 11 3.68 -9.77 -10.88
C LYS A 11 4.30 -8.91 -11.97
N GLY A 12 5.55 -8.50 -11.74
CA GLY A 12 6.34 -7.76 -12.72
C GLY A 12 7.79 -8.24 -12.72
N GLU A 13 8.51 -7.90 -13.79
CA GLU A 13 9.90 -8.30 -13.98
C GLU A 13 10.87 -7.19 -13.57
N ARG A 14 12.03 -7.60 -13.06
CA ARG A 14 13.11 -6.68 -12.69
C ARG A 14 13.77 -6.09 -13.94
N PRO A 15 14.32 -4.86 -13.86
CA PRO A 15 14.33 -3.97 -12.69
C PRO A 15 12.99 -3.28 -12.45
N PHE A 16 12.66 -3.06 -11.18
CA PHE A 16 11.45 -2.35 -10.75
C PHE A 16 11.68 -0.83 -10.82
N THR A 17 11.50 -0.25 -12.01
CA THR A 17 11.51 1.21 -12.20
C THR A 17 10.27 1.86 -11.59
N ALA A 18 10.29 3.17 -11.35
CA ALA A 18 9.14 3.90 -10.83
C ALA A 18 7.88 3.71 -11.69
N HIS A 19 8.03 3.80 -13.01
CA HIS A 19 6.92 3.61 -13.96
C HIS A 19 6.36 2.18 -13.93
N LYS A 20 7.22 1.15 -13.95
CA LYS A 20 6.76 -0.24 -13.85
C LYS A 20 6.01 -0.52 -12.54
N VAL A 21 6.53 -0.01 -11.42
CA VAL A 21 5.86 -0.17 -10.12
C VAL A 21 4.52 0.55 -10.10
N ASP A 22 4.43 1.72 -10.72
CA ASP A 22 3.17 2.44 -10.84
C ASP A 22 2.10 1.65 -11.59
N ASP A 23 2.43 1.18 -12.80
CA ASP A 23 1.49 0.38 -13.61
C ASP A 23 1.03 -0.86 -12.85
N MET A 24 1.94 -1.50 -12.10
CA MET A 24 1.63 -2.65 -11.26
C MET A 24 0.68 -2.29 -10.12
N VAL A 25 0.88 -1.15 -9.45
CA VAL A 25 0.01 -0.67 -8.36
C VAL A 25 -1.38 -0.31 -8.89
N ILE A 26 -1.46 0.47 -9.97
CA ILE A 26 -2.73 0.83 -10.62
C ILE A 26 -3.50 -0.43 -10.99
N LYS A 27 -2.85 -1.38 -11.68
CA LYS A 27 -3.48 -2.66 -12.06
C LYS A 27 -3.93 -3.46 -10.83
N ALA A 28 -3.14 -3.51 -9.76
CA ALA A 28 -3.51 -4.22 -8.54
C ALA A 28 -4.74 -3.59 -7.87
N VAL A 29 -4.79 -2.26 -7.82
CA VAL A 29 -5.92 -1.51 -7.25
C VAL A 29 -7.19 -1.69 -8.09
N GLU A 30 -7.10 -1.61 -9.42
CA GLU A 30 -8.24 -1.83 -10.31
C GLU A 30 -8.78 -3.26 -10.20
N LEU A 31 -7.90 -4.27 -10.14
CA LEU A 31 -8.28 -5.66 -9.89
C LEU A 31 -8.94 -5.86 -8.51
N ALA A 32 -8.65 -5.00 -7.54
CA ALA A 32 -9.29 -4.99 -6.22
C ALA A 32 -10.61 -4.20 -6.19
N GLY A 33 -11.04 -3.61 -7.33
CA GLY A 33 -12.29 -2.87 -7.48
C GLY A 33 -12.14 -1.34 -7.51
N GLY A 34 -10.91 -0.83 -7.59
CA GLY A 34 -10.60 0.59 -7.73
C GLY A 34 -10.84 1.41 -6.45
N LEU A 35 -10.45 2.68 -6.49
CA LEU A 35 -10.64 3.63 -5.37
C LEU A 35 -11.65 4.75 -5.65
N SER A 36 -12.17 4.87 -6.87
CA SER A 36 -13.09 5.95 -7.26
C SER A 36 -14.41 5.98 -6.47
N ARG A 37 -14.84 4.84 -5.91
CA ARG A 37 -16.01 4.76 -5.02
C ARG A 37 -15.68 5.05 -3.55
N LYS A 38 -14.41 5.23 -3.21
CA LYS A 38 -13.89 5.39 -1.84
C LYS A 38 -13.28 6.77 -1.61
N ILE A 39 -12.72 7.38 -2.65
CA ILE A 39 -12.13 8.71 -2.63
C ILE A 39 -13.01 9.61 -3.49
N ARG A 40 -13.46 10.73 -2.91
CA ARG A 40 -14.23 11.77 -3.58
C ARG A 40 -13.40 13.06 -3.63
N PRO A 41 -13.68 13.96 -4.60
CA PRO A 41 -13.08 15.28 -4.61
C PRO A 41 -13.27 16.00 -3.26
N GLY A 42 -12.18 16.55 -2.72
CA GLY A 42 -12.18 17.23 -1.43
C GLY A 42 -11.88 16.33 -0.22
N ASP A 43 -11.79 15.00 -0.38
CA ASP A 43 -11.50 14.11 0.75
C ASP A 43 -10.06 14.30 1.24
N ASN A 44 -9.89 14.14 2.56
CA ASN A 44 -8.58 14.00 3.20
C ASN A 44 -8.22 12.52 3.31
N VAL A 45 -7.22 12.09 2.55
CA VAL A 45 -6.78 10.69 2.48
C VAL A 45 -5.56 10.47 3.36
N VAL A 46 -5.61 9.45 4.21
CA VAL A 46 -4.48 9.01 5.04
C VAL A 46 -3.97 7.67 4.53
N ILE A 47 -2.67 7.59 4.26
CA ILE A 47 -1.98 6.36 3.85
C ILE A 47 -1.11 5.90 5.02
N LYS A 48 -1.40 4.70 5.54
CA LYS A 48 -0.62 4.02 6.58
C LYS A 48 0.18 2.88 5.92
N PRO A 49 1.41 3.13 5.45
CA PRO A 49 2.28 2.06 4.98
C PRO A 49 2.85 1.25 6.17
N ASN A 50 3.72 0.32 5.80
CA ASN A 50 4.65 -0.34 6.72
C ASN A 50 6.07 0.19 6.47
N LEU A 51 6.33 1.44 6.85
CA LEU A 51 7.67 2.05 6.99
C LEU A 51 8.17 1.80 8.42
N PHE A 52 8.67 0.60 8.66
CA PHE A 52 9.17 0.20 9.97
C PHE A 52 10.52 0.86 10.31
N ALA A 53 11.45 0.89 9.34
CA ALA A 53 12.84 1.34 9.49
C ALA A 53 13.46 1.62 8.11
N PRO A 54 14.67 2.21 7.98
CA PRO A 54 15.32 2.47 6.68
C PRO A 54 15.83 1.18 6.00
N TYR A 55 15.15 0.06 6.17
CA TYR A 55 15.46 -1.19 5.49
C TYR A 55 14.95 -1.17 4.04
N PRO A 56 15.68 -1.80 3.11
CA PRO A 56 15.20 -1.94 1.74
C PRO A 56 13.99 -2.89 1.68
N PRO A 57 13.19 -2.82 0.61
CA PRO A 57 12.20 -3.84 0.31
C PRO A 57 12.83 -5.25 0.24
N PRO A 58 12.12 -6.31 0.66
CA PRO A 58 10.70 -6.32 1.08
C PRO A 58 10.48 -6.10 2.58
N VAL A 59 11.52 -5.80 3.37
CA VAL A 59 11.40 -5.64 4.84
C VAL A 59 10.54 -4.43 5.20
N SER A 60 10.74 -3.32 4.51
CA SER A 60 9.82 -2.17 4.51
C SER A 60 9.21 -2.00 3.12
N VAL A 61 8.06 -1.33 3.04
CA VAL A 61 7.40 -1.11 1.75
C VAL A 61 8.31 -0.34 0.79
N ASP A 62 8.22 -0.65 -0.50
CA ASP A 62 8.91 0.13 -1.52
C ASP A 62 8.31 1.54 -1.62
N ARG A 63 9.15 2.57 -1.51
CA ARG A 63 8.73 3.97 -1.61
C ARG A 63 8.03 4.29 -2.94
N LYS A 64 8.37 3.57 -4.01
CA LYS A 64 7.70 3.69 -5.32
C LYS A 64 6.22 3.29 -5.25
N VAL A 65 5.87 2.31 -4.42
CA VAL A 65 4.49 1.90 -4.17
C VAL A 65 3.74 3.02 -3.43
N ILE A 66 4.34 3.59 -2.39
CA ILE A 66 3.74 4.72 -1.66
C ILE A 66 3.49 5.89 -2.62
N ALA A 67 4.49 6.27 -3.43
CA ALA A 67 4.36 7.36 -4.38
C ALA A 67 3.24 7.14 -5.40
N SER A 68 3.07 5.91 -5.89
CA SER A 68 1.98 5.56 -6.80
C SER A 68 0.60 5.71 -6.14
N VAL A 69 0.43 5.21 -4.91
CA VAL A 69 -0.85 5.36 -4.18
C VAL A 69 -1.16 6.82 -3.85
N VAL A 70 -0.14 7.62 -3.50
CA VAL A 70 -0.32 9.07 -3.29
C VAL A 70 -0.81 9.75 -4.56
N ARG A 71 -0.19 9.47 -5.72
CA ARG A 71 -0.62 10.02 -7.01
C ARG A 71 -2.05 9.59 -7.33
N LEU A 72 -2.39 8.32 -7.20
CA LEU A 72 -3.73 7.81 -7.47
C LEU A 72 -4.80 8.53 -6.63
N ALA A 73 -4.54 8.74 -5.33
CA ALA A 73 -5.45 9.49 -4.47
C ALA A 73 -5.61 10.95 -4.93
N LYS A 74 -4.52 11.59 -5.35
CA LYS A 74 -4.54 12.97 -5.87
C LYS A 74 -5.30 13.07 -7.20
N GLU A 75 -5.10 12.14 -8.12
CA GLU A 75 -5.82 12.08 -9.40
C GLU A 75 -7.33 11.89 -9.21
N LEU A 76 -7.74 11.20 -8.14
CA LEU A 76 -9.15 11.05 -7.75
C LEU A 76 -9.74 12.29 -7.03
N GLY A 77 -8.95 13.35 -6.85
CA GLY A 77 -9.40 14.63 -6.31
C GLY A 77 -9.21 14.81 -4.80
N ALA A 78 -8.38 13.98 -4.14
CA ALA A 78 -8.08 14.18 -2.73
C ALA A 78 -7.40 15.54 -2.48
N ASP A 79 -8.01 16.37 -1.63
CA ASP A 79 -7.48 17.70 -1.30
C ASP A 79 -6.18 17.60 -0.51
N LYS A 80 -6.13 16.68 0.45
CA LYS A 80 -4.94 16.36 1.23
C LYS A 80 -4.66 14.87 1.22
N VAL A 81 -3.39 14.51 1.00
CA VAL A 81 -2.91 13.14 1.17
C VAL A 81 -1.81 13.17 2.21
N THR A 82 -1.98 12.44 3.31
CA THR A 82 -1.02 12.36 4.41
C THR A 82 -0.49 10.94 4.52
N VAL A 83 0.82 10.76 4.38
CA VAL A 83 1.48 9.49 4.66
C VAL A 83 1.88 9.51 6.14
N ILE A 84 1.34 8.59 6.92
CA ILE A 84 1.64 8.49 8.35
C ILE A 84 2.27 7.15 8.65
N ASP A 85 3.26 7.13 9.53
CA ASP A 85 3.69 5.89 10.14
C ASP A 85 3.83 6.05 11.65
N GLY A 86 3.74 4.92 12.35
CA GLY A 86 3.90 4.85 13.79
C GLY A 86 5.02 3.89 14.11
N VAL A 87 5.82 4.21 15.12
CA VAL A 87 6.74 3.25 15.71
C VAL A 87 5.92 2.11 16.31
N SER A 88 6.25 0.87 15.93
CA SER A 88 5.71 -0.28 16.64
C SER A 88 6.48 -0.42 17.95
N VAL A 89 5.79 -0.28 19.09
CA VAL A 89 6.30 -0.81 20.35
C VAL A 89 6.00 -2.30 20.31
N GLY A 90 6.89 -3.06 19.68
CA GLY A 90 6.76 -4.50 19.62
C GLY A 90 6.85 -5.06 21.04
N THR A 91 5.72 -5.32 21.68
CA THR A 91 5.71 -6.19 22.85
C THR A 91 6.01 -7.57 22.32
N LEU A 92 7.24 -8.06 22.54
CA LEU A 92 7.49 -9.49 22.47
C LEU A 92 6.65 -10.13 23.58
N MET A 93 5.37 -10.40 23.30
CA MET A 93 4.62 -11.40 24.05
C MET A 93 5.22 -12.73 23.66
N LYS A 94 6.39 -13.00 24.26
CA LYS A 94 6.99 -14.32 24.27
C LYS A 94 5.87 -15.20 24.82
N ARG A 95 5.26 -16.04 23.99
CA ARG A 95 4.57 -17.21 24.51
C ARG A 95 5.71 -18.09 25.01
N ILE A 96 6.12 -17.83 26.24
CA ILE A 96 7.06 -18.69 26.94
C ILE A 96 6.25 -19.96 27.19
N ASN A 97 6.35 -20.93 26.29
CA ASN A 97 6.02 -22.29 26.65
C ASN A 97 7.12 -22.73 27.62
N LEU A 98 6.93 -22.38 28.90
CA LEU A 98 7.59 -23.05 30.02
C LEU A 98 6.85 -24.37 30.18
N TYR A 99 7.11 -25.39 29.35
CA TYR A 99 6.96 -26.83 29.62
C TYR A 99 7.56 -27.58 28.44
#